data_AF-A0A7C1XLK0-F1
#
_entry.id   AF-A0A7C1XLK0-F1
#
_cell.length_a   1.000
_cell.length_b   1.000
_cell.length_c   1.000
_cell.angle_alpha   90.00
_cell.angle_beta   90.00
_cell.angle_gamma   90.00
#
_symmetry.space_group_name_H-M   'P 1'
#
loop_
_entity.id
_entity.type
_entity.pdbx_description
1 polymer ?
#
loop_
_entity_poly.entity_id
_entity_poly.type
_entity_poly.pdbx_seq_one_letter_code
_entity_poly.pdbx_strand_id
1 'polypeptide(L)'
;MARLIAFCKPYGVLCQFSPDRDGDGKTATLADFISCPGVYPAGRLDKDSEGLLLLTDSGALQHRISHPQKKMPKTYLVQVEGEPDPAAIQQLCKGVKLKDGLTRPARVNAIAEPELWPRQPPVRYRAHIPTSWLEITLSEGRNRQVRRMTAAVGYPTLRLIRYAIGPWNLHGLEPGQWRKLEFAREYLNTDPANSRMARPYRRRPGRR
;
A
#
# COMPACT_ATOMS: atom_id res chain seq x y z
N MET A 1 15.27 -19.18 11.86
CA MET A 1 14.68 -17.90 12.32
C MET A 1 13.79 -17.38 11.21
N ALA A 2 12.58 -16.89 11.53
CA ALA A 2 11.70 -16.31 10.54
C ALA A 2 12.31 -15.04 9.94
N ARG A 3 12.23 -14.89 8.62
CA ARG A 3 12.71 -13.72 7.88
C ARG A 3 11.53 -12.84 7.48
N LEU A 4 11.74 -11.54 7.55
CA LEU A 4 10.82 -10.54 7.01
C LEU A 4 11.63 -9.56 6.17
N ILE A 5 11.17 -9.29 4.96
CA ILE A 5 11.75 -8.26 4.09
C ILE A 5 10.68 -7.25 3.69
N ALA A 6 11.09 -5.98 3.56
CA ALA A 6 10.32 -4.94 2.90
C ALA A 6 10.85 -4.78 1.48
N PHE A 7 9.95 -4.75 0.52
CA PHE A 7 10.23 -4.48 -0.89
C PHE A 7 9.39 -3.29 -1.34
N CYS A 8 10.01 -2.32 -2.02
CA CYS A 8 9.27 -1.26 -2.69
C CYS A 8 8.90 -1.74 -4.10
N LYS A 9 7.70 -2.33 -4.25
CA LYS A 9 7.24 -2.87 -5.53
C LYS A 9 7.06 -1.73 -6.55
N PRO A 10 7.76 -1.75 -7.69
CA PRO A 10 7.51 -0.80 -8.77
C PRO A 10 6.11 -0.97 -9.38
N TYR A 11 5.67 0.07 -10.09
CA TYR A 11 4.47 0.00 -10.92
C TYR A 11 4.66 -1.05 -12.04
N GLY A 12 3.60 -1.76 -12.41
CA GLY A 12 3.62 -2.71 -13.52
C GLY A 12 4.15 -4.09 -13.18
N VAL A 13 4.76 -4.28 -12.00
CA VAL A 13 5.30 -5.57 -11.54
C VAL A 13 4.20 -6.45 -10.93
N LEU A 14 4.13 -7.72 -11.32
CA LEU A 14 3.21 -8.69 -10.74
C LEU A 14 3.63 -9.10 -9.32
N CYS A 15 2.66 -9.27 -8.42
CA CYS A 15 2.88 -9.74 -7.06
C CYS A 15 2.92 -11.28 -7.00
N GLN A 16 3.90 -11.86 -7.67
CA GLN A 16 4.21 -13.30 -7.71
C GLN A 16 5.65 -13.52 -8.15
N PHE A 17 6.23 -14.67 -7.82
CA PHE A 17 7.57 -15.07 -8.30
C PHE A 17 7.51 -15.88 -9.59
N SER A 18 6.40 -16.59 -9.83
CA SER A 18 6.24 -17.38 -11.04
C SER A 18 5.97 -16.50 -12.26
N PRO A 19 6.51 -16.82 -13.44
CA PRO A 19 6.18 -16.13 -14.69
C PRO A 19 4.69 -16.14 -14.95
N ASP A 20 4.21 -15.10 -15.64
CA ASP A 20 2.84 -15.05 -16.13
C ASP A 20 2.67 -16.09 -17.24
N ARG A 21 1.91 -17.16 -16.99
CA ARG A 21 1.72 -18.27 -17.94
C ARG A 21 0.77 -17.92 -19.09
N ASP A 22 -0.09 -16.92 -18.88
CA ASP A 22 -1.16 -16.53 -19.79
C ASP A 22 -0.84 -15.21 -20.53
N GLY A 23 0.31 -14.59 -20.22
CA GLY A 23 0.77 -13.34 -20.81
C GLY A 23 1.84 -13.51 -21.89
N ASP A 24 2.32 -12.39 -22.44
CA ASP A 24 3.40 -12.33 -23.44
C ASP A 24 4.81 -12.68 -22.88
N GLY A 25 4.89 -13.13 -21.63
CA GLY A 25 6.14 -13.43 -20.91
C GLY A 25 6.99 -12.21 -20.57
N LYS A 26 6.55 -10.98 -20.87
CA LYS A 26 7.36 -9.74 -20.71
C LYS A 26 7.06 -8.97 -19.43
N THR A 27 5.99 -9.31 -18.72
CA THR A 27 5.63 -8.59 -17.49
C THR A 27 6.57 -8.99 -16.35
N ALA A 28 7.29 -8.02 -15.78
CA ALA A 28 8.16 -8.24 -14.64
C ALA A 28 7.39 -8.78 -13.41
N THR A 29 8.08 -9.62 -12.65
CA THR A 29 7.62 -10.35 -11.47
C THR A 29 8.49 -9.98 -10.26
N LEU A 30 8.23 -10.59 -9.10
CA LEU A 30 9.07 -10.40 -7.92
C LEU A 30 10.46 -11.04 -8.08
N ALA A 31 10.60 -12.07 -8.93
CA ALA A 31 11.86 -12.76 -9.16
C ALA A 31 12.92 -11.85 -9.81
N ASP A 32 12.48 -10.84 -10.56
CA ASP A 32 13.38 -9.88 -11.23
C ASP A 32 14.07 -8.91 -10.25
N PHE A 33 13.55 -8.80 -9.02
CA PHE A 33 14.04 -7.83 -8.03
C PHE A 33 14.53 -8.47 -6.73
N ILE A 34 14.02 -9.66 -6.38
CA ILE A 34 14.23 -10.28 -5.08
C ILE A 34 15.05 -11.56 -5.25
N SER A 35 16.33 -11.48 -4.91
CA SER A 35 17.25 -12.62 -4.89
C SER A 35 17.16 -13.47 -3.62
N CYS A 36 16.34 -13.08 -2.64
CA CYS A 36 16.18 -13.82 -1.39
C CYS A 36 15.30 -15.07 -1.60
N PRO A 37 15.83 -16.31 -1.43
CA PRO A 37 15.05 -17.51 -1.67
C PRO A 37 14.11 -17.84 -0.50
N GLY A 38 12.97 -18.45 -0.84
CA GLY A 38 12.01 -19.03 0.11
C GLY A 38 11.12 -18.02 0.84
N VAL A 39 11.11 -16.76 0.42
CA VAL A 39 10.15 -15.75 0.93
C VAL A 39 8.95 -15.62 0.01
N TYR A 40 7.78 -15.38 0.58
CA TYR A 40 6.52 -15.20 -0.14
C TYR A 40 5.81 -13.92 0.31
N PRO A 41 5.01 -13.28 -0.56
CA PRO A 41 4.27 -12.07 -0.20
C PRO A 41 3.33 -12.27 0.99
N ALA A 42 3.51 -11.48 2.03
CA ALA A 42 2.61 -11.36 3.18
C ALA A 42 1.43 -10.45 2.83
N GLY A 43 0.58 -10.94 1.93
CA GLY A 43 -0.51 -10.18 1.31
C GLY A 43 -0.13 -9.59 -0.04
N ARG A 44 -1.13 -9.47 -0.92
CA ARG A 44 -0.93 -9.04 -2.31
C ARG A 44 -0.90 -7.52 -2.45
N LEU A 45 -0.29 -7.07 -3.55
CA LEU A 45 -0.34 -5.70 -4.05
C LEU A 45 -0.61 -5.76 -5.55
N ASP A 46 -1.58 -5.00 -6.04
CA ASP A 46 -1.98 -5.08 -7.45
C ASP A 46 -0.83 -4.65 -8.38
N LYS A 47 -0.86 -5.16 -9.63
CA LYS A 47 0.12 -4.82 -10.68
C LYS A 47 0.23 -3.30 -10.87
N ASP A 48 -0.91 -2.62 -10.89
CA ASP A 48 -1.02 -1.17 -11.09
C ASP A 48 -0.83 -0.35 -9.81
N SER A 49 -0.42 -0.98 -8.70
CA SER A 49 -0.10 -0.31 -7.44
C SER A 49 1.40 -0.38 -7.15
N GLU A 50 1.88 0.56 -6.35
CA GLU A 50 3.30 0.73 -6.00
C GLU A 50 3.52 0.61 -4.49
N GLY A 51 4.77 0.47 -4.08
CA GLY A 51 5.20 0.63 -2.70
C GLY A 51 5.30 -0.66 -1.91
N LEU A 52 5.06 -0.57 -0.59
CA LEU A 52 5.45 -1.57 0.38
C LEU A 52 4.77 -2.91 0.12
N LEU A 53 5.59 -3.90 -0.17
CA LEU A 53 5.27 -5.31 -0.13
C LEU A 53 6.14 -5.97 0.93
N LEU A 54 5.51 -6.60 1.91
CA LEU A 54 6.22 -7.42 2.89
C LEU A 54 6.30 -8.84 2.36
N LEU A 55 7.46 -9.48 2.51
CA LEU A 55 7.65 -10.89 2.19
C LEU A 55 8.28 -11.61 3.37
N THR A 56 7.87 -12.85 3.59
CA THR A 56 8.33 -13.68 4.70
C THR A 56 8.38 -15.15 4.32
N ASP A 57 9.23 -15.91 4.99
CA ASP A 57 9.25 -17.38 4.94
C ASP A 57 8.40 -18.02 6.04
N SER A 58 7.75 -17.22 6.90
CA SER A 58 6.95 -17.68 8.03
C SER A 58 5.46 -17.57 7.75
N GLY A 59 4.78 -18.71 7.71
CA GLY A 59 3.32 -18.77 7.60
C GLY A 59 2.60 -18.03 8.73
N ALA A 60 3.15 -18.02 9.95
CA ALA A 60 2.60 -17.31 11.10
C ALA A 60 2.63 -15.78 10.89
N LEU A 61 3.75 -15.23 10.40
CA LEU A 61 3.85 -13.80 10.07
C LEU A 61 2.95 -13.44 8.90
N GLN A 62 2.94 -14.27 7.85
CA GLN A 62 2.07 -14.09 6.71
C GLN A 62 0.61 -13.99 7.17
N HIS A 63 0.16 -14.96 7.97
CA HIS A 63 -1.17 -14.97 8.54
C HIS A 63 -1.44 -13.70 9.35
N ARG A 64 -0.56 -13.29 10.25
CA ARG A 64 -0.71 -12.07 11.07
C ARG A 64 -0.86 -10.80 10.22
N ILE A 65 -0.06 -10.66 9.16
CA ILE A 65 -0.04 -9.47 8.29
C ILE A 65 -1.27 -9.45 7.36
N SER A 66 -1.65 -10.60 6.81
CA SER A 66 -2.72 -10.70 5.79
C SER A 66 -4.09 -11.10 6.34
N HIS A 67 -4.22 -11.43 7.64
CA HIS A 67 -5.44 -12.02 8.20
C HIS A 67 -6.69 -11.19 7.88
N PRO A 68 -7.75 -11.76 7.30
CA PRO A 68 -8.96 -11.03 6.90
C PRO A 68 -9.62 -10.23 8.04
N GLN A 69 -9.60 -10.77 9.26
CA GLN A 69 -10.32 -10.21 10.41
C GLN A 69 -9.43 -9.36 11.34
N LYS A 70 -8.10 -9.54 11.30
CA LYS A 70 -7.13 -8.88 12.20
C LYS A 70 -6.10 -8.09 11.38
N LYS A 71 -6.58 -7.34 10.37
CA LYS A 71 -5.69 -6.67 9.41
C LYS A 71 -4.92 -5.56 10.09
N MET A 72 -3.60 -5.67 10.03
CA MET A 72 -2.72 -4.54 10.34
C MET A 72 -3.11 -3.35 9.45
N PRO A 73 -3.17 -2.14 10.03
CA PRO A 73 -3.57 -0.95 9.28
C PRO A 73 -2.59 -0.73 8.13
N LYS A 74 -3.14 -0.33 6.98
CA LYS A 74 -2.37 -0.05 5.78
C LYS A 74 -2.57 1.40 5.40
N THR A 75 -1.48 2.14 5.29
CA THR A 75 -1.50 3.55 4.90
C THR A 75 -1.08 3.66 3.45
N TYR A 76 -1.89 4.36 2.68
CA TYR A 76 -1.72 4.60 1.26
C TYR A 76 -1.54 6.09 0.99
N LEU A 77 -0.61 6.42 0.11
CA LEU A 77 -0.54 7.72 -0.54
C LEU A 77 -1.22 7.59 -1.90
N VAL A 78 -2.22 8.42 -2.13
CA VAL A 78 -3.17 8.27 -3.23
C VAL A 78 -3.25 9.57 -4.00
N GLN A 79 -2.78 9.55 -5.25
CA GLN A 79 -3.03 10.65 -6.16
C GLN A 79 -4.39 10.42 -6.84
N VAL A 80 -5.25 11.44 -6.82
CA VAL A 80 -6.59 11.40 -7.42
C VAL A 80 -6.74 12.50 -8.47
N GLU A 81 -7.62 12.29 -9.46
CA GLU A 81 -8.11 13.38 -10.31
C GLU A 81 -8.94 14.35 -9.46
N GLY A 82 -8.82 15.66 -9.71
CA GLY A 82 -9.55 16.71 -9.02
C GLY A 82 -9.03 17.05 -7.62
N GLU A 83 -9.80 17.85 -6.91
CA GLU A 83 -9.55 18.28 -5.54
C GLU A 83 -10.71 17.81 -4.64
N PRO A 84 -10.51 16.73 -3.85
CA PRO A 84 -11.52 16.24 -2.91
C PRO A 84 -11.96 17.32 -1.93
N ASP A 85 -13.26 17.65 -1.96
CA ASP A 85 -13.82 18.60 -1.01
C ASP A 85 -13.94 17.98 0.42
N PRO A 86 -14.19 18.80 1.45
CA PRO A 86 -14.34 18.29 2.81
C PRO A 86 -15.47 17.25 2.96
N ALA A 87 -16.53 17.33 2.15
CA ALA A 87 -17.65 16.39 2.21
C ALA A 87 -17.24 15.00 1.69
N ALA A 88 -16.51 14.95 0.58
CA ALA A 88 -15.96 13.72 0.01
C ALA A 88 -14.95 13.06 0.97
N ILE A 89 -14.07 13.85 1.60
CA ILE A 89 -13.15 13.34 2.64
C ILE A 89 -13.94 12.76 3.81
N GLN A 90 -14.98 13.44 4.29
CA GLN A 90 -15.84 12.93 5.35
C GLN A 90 -16.57 11.63 4.96
N GLN A 91 -17.05 11.52 3.72
CA GLN A 91 -17.67 10.28 3.23
C GLN A 91 -16.66 9.12 3.24
N LEU A 92 -15.43 9.35 2.77
CA LEU A 92 -14.37 8.34 2.82
C LEU A 92 -14.04 7.93 4.26
N CYS A 93 -14.01 8.88 5.20
CA CYS A 93 -13.78 8.63 6.62
C CYS A 93 -14.89 7.79 7.27
N LYS A 94 -16.16 8.12 7.01
CA LYS A 94 -17.32 7.41 7.57
C LYS A 94 -17.50 6.01 6.97
N GLY A 95 -17.14 5.88 5.69
CA GLY A 95 -17.28 4.66 4.92
C GLY A 95 -18.23 4.88 3.73
N VAL A 96 -17.90 4.22 2.62
CA VAL A 96 -18.60 4.37 1.34
C VAL A 96 -19.26 3.05 0.97
N LYS A 97 -20.48 3.10 0.43
CA LYS A 97 -21.19 1.91 -0.05
C LYS A 97 -20.56 1.46 -1.37
N LEU A 98 -19.94 0.28 -1.37
CA LEU A 98 -19.43 -0.37 -2.57
C LEU A 98 -20.33 -1.56 -2.96
N LYS A 99 -20.10 -2.14 -4.15
CA LYS A 99 -20.87 -3.30 -4.65
C LYS A 99 -20.89 -4.49 -3.68
N ASP A 100 -19.78 -4.71 -2.97
CA ASP A 100 -19.58 -5.78 -1.99
C ASP A 100 -19.97 -5.34 -0.56
N GLY A 101 -20.68 -4.22 -0.37
CA GLY A 101 -21.14 -3.71 0.93
C GLY A 101 -20.47 -2.40 1.39
N LEU A 102 -20.87 -1.90 2.57
CA LEU A 102 -20.33 -0.69 3.19
C LEU A 102 -18.88 -0.90 3.64
N THR A 103 -17.98 0.04 3.37
CA THR A 103 -16.60 -0.02 3.92
C THR A 103 -16.61 0.32 5.41
N ARG A 104 -15.64 -0.21 6.14
CA ARG A 104 -15.34 0.24 7.50
C ARG A 104 -14.87 1.71 7.48
N PRO A 105 -15.00 2.41 8.61
CA PRO A 105 -14.40 3.73 8.76
C PRO A 105 -12.90 3.72 8.45
N ALA A 106 -12.44 4.80 7.84
CA ALA A 106 -11.05 5.01 7.44
C ALA A 106 -10.53 6.31 8.05
N ARG A 107 -9.19 6.45 8.12
CA ARG A 107 -8.58 7.78 8.34
C ARG A 107 -8.15 8.32 6.99
N VAL A 108 -8.60 9.52 6.64
CA VAL A 108 -8.32 10.17 5.36
C VAL A 108 -7.89 11.60 5.61
N ASN A 109 -6.74 11.97 5.10
CA ASN A 109 -6.21 13.33 5.17
C ASN A 109 -5.85 13.80 3.77
N ALA A 110 -6.23 15.04 3.40
CA ALA A 110 -5.60 15.71 2.28
C ALA A 110 -4.15 16.04 2.66
N ILE A 111 -3.22 15.78 1.76
CA ILE A 111 -1.79 16.04 1.95
C ILE A 111 -1.26 16.80 0.75
N ALA A 112 -0.19 17.56 0.95
CA ALA A 112 0.58 18.07 -0.16
C ALA A 112 1.23 16.91 -0.93
N GLU A 113 1.63 17.18 -2.18
CA GLU A 113 2.39 16.23 -2.98
C GLU A 113 3.63 15.74 -2.20
N PRO A 114 3.73 14.43 -1.94
CA PRO A 114 4.87 13.87 -1.22
C PRO A 114 6.08 13.76 -2.16
N GLU A 115 7.28 13.93 -1.60
CA GLU A 115 8.53 13.67 -2.30
C GLU A 115 8.68 12.15 -2.51
N LEU A 116 8.48 11.70 -3.75
CA LEU A 116 8.48 10.30 -4.15
C LEU A 116 9.28 10.13 -5.44
N TRP A 117 9.71 8.91 -5.71
CA TRP A 117 10.28 8.55 -7.01
C TRP A 117 9.28 8.82 -8.16
N PRO A 118 9.79 9.16 -9.36
CA PRO A 118 8.96 9.25 -10.55
C PRO A 118 8.38 7.88 -10.90
N ARG A 119 7.12 7.84 -11.31
CA ARG A 119 6.47 6.61 -11.80
C ARG A 119 6.86 6.36 -13.25
N GLN A 120 7.07 5.09 -13.60
CA GLN A 120 7.27 4.64 -14.97
C GLN A 120 6.20 3.61 -15.37
N PRO A 121 5.42 3.84 -16.46
CA PRO A 121 5.29 5.13 -17.16
C PRO A 121 4.68 6.21 -16.25
N PRO A 122 4.89 7.51 -16.55
CA PRO A 122 4.33 8.59 -15.76
C PRO A 122 2.79 8.53 -15.73
N VAL A 123 2.22 9.11 -14.68
CA VAL A 123 0.77 9.36 -14.63
C VAL A 123 0.41 10.28 -15.79
N ARG A 124 -0.65 9.95 -16.52
CA ARG A 124 -1.11 10.78 -17.64
C ARG A 124 -1.50 12.17 -17.14
N TYR A 125 -0.74 13.17 -17.54
CA TYR A 125 -1.04 14.57 -17.24
C TYR A 125 -2.15 15.11 -18.14
N ARG A 126 -3.04 15.92 -17.57
CA ARG A 126 -4.10 16.63 -18.29
C ARG A 126 -4.10 18.08 -17.82
N ALA A 127 -3.76 19.02 -18.70
CA ALA A 127 -3.52 20.42 -18.34
C ALA A 127 -4.67 21.12 -17.60
N HIS A 128 -5.91 20.72 -17.86
CA HIS A 128 -7.11 21.35 -17.29
C HIS A 128 -7.76 20.53 -16.17
N ILE A 129 -7.14 19.43 -15.72
CA ILE A 129 -7.67 18.62 -14.62
C ILE A 129 -6.61 18.59 -13.52
N PRO A 130 -6.82 19.29 -12.39
CA PRO A 130 -5.87 19.25 -11.28
C PRO A 130 -5.80 17.84 -10.70
N THR A 131 -4.74 17.58 -9.93
CA THR A 131 -4.60 16.34 -9.16
C THR A 131 -4.28 16.65 -7.72
N SER A 132 -4.84 15.88 -6.80
CA SER A 132 -4.59 16.02 -5.37
C SER A 132 -4.05 14.74 -4.76
N TRP A 133 -3.44 14.86 -3.58
CA TRP A 133 -2.94 13.74 -2.82
C TRP A 133 -3.72 13.53 -1.53
N LEU A 134 -4.06 12.28 -1.26
CA LEU A 134 -4.68 11.82 -0.03
C LEU A 134 -3.78 10.81 0.68
N GLU A 135 -3.69 10.90 2.00
CA GLU A 135 -3.24 9.81 2.87
C GLU A 135 -4.47 9.04 3.35
N ILE A 136 -4.59 7.76 2.99
CA ILE A 136 -5.71 6.90 3.37
C ILE A 136 -5.18 5.73 4.21
N THR A 137 -5.65 5.61 5.46
CA THR A 137 -5.35 4.46 6.32
C THR A 137 -6.58 3.57 6.48
N LEU A 138 -6.45 2.31 6.05
CA LEU A 138 -7.51 1.29 6.13
C LEU A 138 -7.14 0.19 7.12
N SER A 139 -8.12 -0.25 7.91
CA SER A 139 -8.07 -1.45 8.76
C SER A 139 -8.74 -2.66 8.09
N GLU A 140 -9.07 -2.53 6.80
CA GLU A 140 -9.55 -3.63 5.97
C GLU A 140 -8.73 -3.74 4.66
N GLY A 141 -9.17 -4.57 3.72
CA GLY A 141 -8.41 -4.81 2.50
C GLY A 141 -9.20 -5.66 1.53
N ARG A 142 -10.26 -5.05 0.96
CA ARG A 142 -11.09 -5.64 -0.08
C ARG A 142 -10.42 -5.42 -1.44
N ASN A 143 -10.83 -6.19 -2.46
CA ASN A 143 -10.26 -6.06 -3.80
C ASN A 143 -10.33 -4.59 -4.27
N ARG A 144 -9.19 -4.02 -4.67
CA ARG A 144 -9.07 -2.64 -5.22
C ARG A 144 -9.75 -1.56 -4.38
N GLN A 145 -9.84 -1.76 -3.05
CA GLN A 145 -10.72 -0.98 -2.18
C GLN A 145 -10.49 0.54 -2.28
N VAL A 146 -9.24 1.00 -2.15
CA VAL A 146 -8.92 2.44 -2.21
C VAL A 146 -9.41 3.06 -3.51
N ARG A 147 -9.11 2.43 -4.65
CA ARG A 147 -9.51 2.92 -5.98
C ARG A 147 -11.03 3.01 -6.12
N ARG A 148 -11.75 2.01 -5.59
CA ARG A 148 -13.21 1.98 -5.61
C ARG A 148 -13.82 3.03 -4.67
N MET A 149 -13.22 3.25 -3.51
CA MET A 149 -13.66 4.27 -2.57
C MET A 149 -13.51 5.68 -3.15
N THR A 150 -12.33 6.04 -3.68
CA THR A 150 -12.14 7.40 -4.21
C THR A 150 -12.98 7.65 -5.46
N ALA A 151 -13.13 6.66 -6.34
CA ALA A 151 -14.03 6.77 -7.50
C ALA A 151 -15.50 6.93 -7.10
N ALA A 152 -15.96 6.23 -6.05
CA ALA A 152 -17.34 6.32 -5.58
C ALA A 152 -17.72 7.68 -5.00
N VAL A 153 -16.73 8.47 -4.54
CA VAL A 153 -16.93 9.86 -4.10
C VAL A 153 -16.58 10.89 -5.19
N GLY A 154 -16.35 10.44 -6.43
CA GLY A 154 -16.13 11.34 -7.59
C GLY A 154 -14.67 11.66 -7.93
N TYR A 155 -13.69 11.06 -7.25
CA TYR A 155 -12.27 11.37 -7.42
C TYR A 155 -11.44 10.12 -7.76
N PRO A 156 -11.44 9.65 -9.02
CA PRO A 156 -10.74 8.43 -9.43
C PRO A 156 -9.23 8.45 -9.08
N THR A 157 -8.72 7.32 -8.60
CA THR A 157 -7.29 7.17 -8.26
C THR A 157 -6.42 7.06 -9.52
N LEU A 158 -5.43 7.95 -9.63
CA LEU A 158 -4.39 7.97 -10.67
C LEU A 158 -3.15 7.15 -10.29
N ARG A 159 -2.69 7.31 -9.05
CA ARG A 159 -1.49 6.66 -8.50
C ARG A 159 -1.79 6.17 -7.09
N LEU A 160 -1.36 4.94 -6.78
CA LEU A 160 -1.61 4.30 -5.50
C LEU A 160 -0.33 3.69 -4.96
N ILE A 161 0.16 4.22 -3.85
CA ILE A 161 1.37 3.75 -3.18
C ILE A 161 1.00 3.28 -1.79
N ARG A 162 1.21 2.00 -1.48
CA ARG A 162 1.10 1.53 -0.10
C ARG A 162 2.35 1.93 0.65
N TYR A 163 2.28 2.96 1.48
CA TYR A 163 3.44 3.48 2.18
C TYR A 163 3.80 2.67 3.43
N ALA A 164 2.80 2.17 4.15
CA ALA A 164 3.00 1.45 5.41
C ALA A 164 2.03 0.29 5.62
N ILE A 165 2.49 -0.71 6.40
CA ILE A 165 1.71 -1.82 6.94
C ILE A 165 2.09 -1.95 8.42
N GLY A 166 1.18 -1.57 9.32
CA GLY A 166 1.47 -1.47 10.75
C GLY A 166 2.77 -0.68 11.02
N PRO A 167 3.78 -1.26 11.71
CA PRO A 167 5.02 -0.57 12.05
C PRO A 167 5.99 -0.42 10.87
N TRP A 168 5.80 -1.15 9.78
CA TRP A 168 6.74 -1.17 8.66
C TRP A 168 6.34 -0.15 7.59
N ASN A 169 7.32 0.55 7.04
CA ASN A 169 7.13 1.60 6.04
C ASN A 169 8.27 1.63 5.00
N LEU A 170 8.06 2.42 3.93
CA LEU A 170 9.00 2.60 2.81
C LEU A 170 10.15 3.57 3.09
N HIS A 171 10.31 4.09 4.31
CA HIS A 171 11.31 5.11 4.57
C HIS A 171 12.72 4.63 4.18
N GLY A 172 13.35 5.35 3.24
CA GLY A 172 14.69 5.03 2.71
C GLY A 172 14.72 3.80 1.80
N LEU A 173 13.62 3.45 1.12
CA LEU A 173 13.55 2.32 0.21
C LEU A 173 13.01 2.77 -1.16
N GLU A 174 13.89 2.81 -2.16
CA GLU A 174 13.54 3.18 -3.54
C GLU A 174 12.86 2.03 -4.29
N PRO A 175 12.15 2.30 -5.41
CA PRO A 175 11.52 1.25 -6.22
C PRO A 175 12.50 0.16 -6.64
N GLY A 176 12.05 -1.09 -6.55
CA GLY A 176 12.85 -2.25 -6.91
C GLY A 176 13.86 -2.65 -5.83
N GLN A 177 14.05 -1.84 -4.79
CA GLN A 177 14.90 -2.20 -3.66
C GLN A 177 14.11 -2.96 -2.61
N TRP A 178 14.83 -3.87 -1.94
CA TRP A 178 14.34 -4.54 -0.74
C TRP A 178 15.38 -4.49 0.38
N ARG A 179 14.90 -4.58 1.62
CA ARG A 179 15.75 -4.69 2.81
C ARG A 179 15.18 -5.72 3.78
N LYS A 180 16.07 -6.33 4.56
CA LYS A 180 15.67 -7.15 5.72
C LYS A 180 15.09 -6.24 6.79
N LEU A 181 14.05 -6.73 7.46
CA LEU A 181 13.42 -6.07 8.57
C LEU A 181 13.65 -6.88 9.83
N GLU A 182 14.00 -6.19 10.89
CA GLU A 182 13.87 -6.73 12.24
C GLU A 182 12.41 -6.60 12.69
N PHE A 183 11.96 -7.57 13.48
CA PHE A 183 10.64 -7.55 14.08
C PHE A 183 10.70 -8.24 15.45
N ALA A 184 9.89 -7.74 16.38
CA ALA A 184 9.79 -8.33 17.70
C ALA A 184 9.15 -9.73 17.62
N ARG A 185 9.58 -10.66 18.48
CA ARG A 185 9.04 -12.03 18.53
C ARG A 185 7.53 -12.06 18.81
N GLU A 186 6.98 -11.02 19.43
CA GLU A 186 5.53 -10.87 19.63
C GLU A 186 4.72 -10.94 18.32
N TYR A 187 5.30 -10.58 17.17
CA TYR A 187 4.63 -10.71 15.87
C TYR A 187 4.49 -12.18 15.42
N LEU A 188 5.25 -13.10 16.03
CA LEU A 188 5.14 -14.55 15.81
C LEU A 188 4.14 -15.21 16.77
N ASN A 189 3.88 -14.59 17.92
CA ASN A 189 3.01 -15.16 18.96
C ASN A 189 1.57 -14.73 18.73
N THR A 190 0.64 -15.67 18.86
CA THR A 190 -0.74 -15.56 18.38
C THR A 190 -1.68 -14.65 19.19
N ASP A 191 -1.19 -13.83 20.14
CA ASP A 191 -2.06 -13.03 20.99
C ASP A 191 -2.27 -11.57 20.52
N PRO A 192 -3.51 -11.13 20.23
CA PRO A 192 -3.75 -10.01 19.33
C PRO A 192 -3.91 -8.64 20.00
N ALA A 193 -3.86 -8.56 21.32
CA ALA A 193 -4.45 -7.43 22.06
C ALA A 193 -3.56 -6.20 22.25
N ASN A 194 -2.26 -6.22 21.90
CA ASN A 194 -1.34 -5.20 22.46
C ASN A 194 -0.38 -4.46 21.49
N SER A 195 -0.54 -4.53 20.16
CA SER A 195 0.41 -3.82 19.27
C SER A 195 0.04 -2.34 19.10
N ARG A 196 0.75 -1.47 19.82
CA ARG A 196 0.67 0.00 19.77
C ARG A 196 0.89 0.55 18.34
N MET A 197 0.06 1.54 17.98
CA MET A 197 -0.01 2.17 16.65
C MET A 197 1.31 2.79 16.19
N ALA A 198 1.68 2.51 14.94
CA ALA A 198 2.74 3.22 14.22
C ALA A 198 2.37 4.69 13.99
N ARG A 199 3.37 5.57 14.01
CA ARG A 199 3.20 7.02 13.80
C ARG A 199 2.97 7.31 12.31
N PRO A 200 1.99 8.15 11.94
CA PRO A 200 1.76 8.57 10.56
C PRO A 200 2.97 9.31 9.98
N TYR A 201 3.05 9.39 8.65
CA TYR A 201 4.11 10.06 7.91
C TYR A 201 4.31 11.50 8.45
N ARG A 202 5.47 11.75 9.08
CA ARG A 202 5.84 13.10 9.54
C ARG A 202 6.62 13.81 8.44
N ARG A 203 6.10 14.95 7.96
CA ARG A 203 6.82 15.91 7.11
C ARG A 203 8.16 16.28 7.76
N ARG A 204 9.24 16.31 6.98
CA ARG A 204 10.48 16.99 7.37
C ARG A 204 10.19 18.49 7.49
N PRO A 205 10.64 19.19 8.55
CA PRO A 205 10.67 20.64 8.53
C PRO A 205 11.63 21.09 7.43
N GLY A 206 11.16 21.95 6.53
CA GLY A 206 12.03 22.57 5.52
C GLY A 206 13.18 23.31 6.20
N ARG A 207 14.40 23.09 5.72
CA ARG A 207 15.53 23.96 6.05
C ARG A 207 15.20 25.35 5.49
N ARG A 208 15.27 26.36 6.36
CA ARG A 208 15.23 27.78 6.01
C ARG A 208 16.42 28.15 5.13
#